data_AF-W1J105-F1
#
_entry.id   AF-W1J105-F1
#
_cell.length_a   1.000
_cell.length_b   1.000
_cell.length_c   1.000
_cell.angle_alpha   90.00
_cell.angle_beta   90.00
_cell.angle_gamma   90.00
#
_symmetry.space_group_name_H-M   'P 1'
#
loop_
_entity.id
_entity.type
_entity.pdbx_description
1 polymer ?
#
loop_
_entity_poly.entity_id
_entity_poly.type
_entity_poly.pdbx_seq_one_letter_code
_entity_poly.pdbx_strand_id
1 'polypeptide(L)'
;MKLHFSTDNAALPECVLSGEDIQQMGFTPNTLFYIRQYNNGLILTLAEPESITQFHAAENDQYQGIDWVRDNGELYLAGDWLTETGLLGNTVQVACGNGKIMLMTESDLIPV
;
A
#
# COMPACT_ATOMS: atom_id res chain seq x y z
N MET A 1 -5.64 12.71 4.10
CA MET A 1 -5.47 11.50 3.27
C MET A 1 -6.82 10.90 2.90
N LYS A 2 -6.94 10.28 1.71
CA LYS A 2 -8.12 9.58 1.23
C LYS A 2 -7.74 8.16 0.80
N LEU A 3 -8.61 7.21 1.11
CA LEU A 3 -8.46 5.80 0.78
C LEU A 3 -9.73 5.34 0.06
N HIS A 4 -9.56 4.69 -1.08
CA HIS A 4 -10.66 4.15 -1.88
C HIS A 4 -10.36 2.72 -2.30
N PHE A 5 -11.28 1.81 -2.02
CA PHE A 5 -11.24 0.44 -2.52
C PHE A 5 -12.27 0.27 -3.64
N SER A 6 -11.92 -0.52 -4.66
CA SER A 6 -12.82 -0.87 -5.76
C SER A 6 -12.72 -2.35 -6.06
N THR A 7 -13.87 -2.97 -6.32
CA THR A 7 -13.97 -4.33 -6.87
C THR A 7 -14.71 -4.35 -8.20
N ASP A 8 -15.02 -3.16 -8.74
CA ASP A 8 -16.04 -3.01 -9.79
C ASP A 8 -15.48 -3.15 -11.21
N ASN A 9 -14.16 -2.92 -11.40
CA ASN A 9 -13.61 -2.62 -12.71
C ASN A 9 -12.37 -3.44 -13.12
N ALA A 10 -11.93 -4.40 -12.30
CA ALA A 10 -10.75 -5.20 -12.58
C ALA A 10 -10.96 -6.69 -12.27
N ALA A 11 -10.17 -7.53 -12.94
CA ALA A 11 -10.05 -8.96 -12.62
C ALA A 11 -9.57 -9.22 -11.18
N LEU A 12 -9.04 -8.18 -10.52
CA LEU A 12 -8.47 -8.17 -9.18
C LEU A 12 -9.01 -6.95 -8.42
N PRO A 13 -9.17 -7.00 -7.09
CA PRO A 13 -9.51 -5.82 -6.30
C PRO A 13 -8.42 -4.74 -6.39
N GLU A 14 -8.82 -3.49 -6.16
CA GLU A 14 -7.96 -2.31 -6.26
C GLU A 14 -8.05 -1.44 -5.00
N CYS A 15 -6.97 -0.75 -4.69
CA CYS A 15 -6.87 0.23 -3.61
C CYS A 15 -6.10 1.47 -4.11
N VAL A 16 -6.67 2.65 -3.87
CA VAL A 16 -6.07 3.94 -4.22
C VAL A 16 -5.91 4.79 -2.96
N LEU A 17 -4.68 5.23 -2.72
CA LEU A 17 -4.34 6.20 -1.68
C LEU A 17 -3.99 7.54 -2.31
N SER A 18 -4.63 8.62 -1.83
CA SER A 18 -4.40 9.97 -2.32
C SER A 18 -4.40 11.03 -1.22
N GLY A 19 -3.81 12.19 -1.50
CA GLY A 19 -3.76 13.34 -0.61
C GLY A 19 -2.34 13.87 -0.39
N GLU A 20 -2.23 15.14 -0.03
CA GLU A 20 -0.94 15.84 0.11
C GLU A 20 -0.05 15.24 1.20
N ASP A 21 -0.65 14.68 2.26
CA ASP A 21 0.06 14.03 3.37
C ASP A 21 1.01 12.92 2.88
N ILE A 22 0.64 12.20 1.82
CA ILE A 22 1.44 11.13 1.21
C ILE A 22 2.77 11.67 0.68
N GLN A 23 2.71 12.77 -0.07
CA GLN A 23 3.89 13.39 -0.67
C GLN A 23 4.80 14.01 0.41
N GLN A 24 4.23 14.57 1.48
CA GLN A 24 4.99 15.07 2.62
C GLN A 24 5.82 13.99 3.32
N MET A 25 5.46 12.72 3.15
CA MET A 25 6.20 11.56 3.69
C MET A 25 7.25 10.98 2.73
N GLY A 26 7.45 11.61 1.56
CA GLY A 26 8.46 11.22 0.58
C GLY A 26 7.96 10.35 -0.57
N PHE A 27 6.70 9.91 -0.55
CA PHE A 27 6.04 9.24 -1.68
C PHE A 27 5.69 10.27 -2.75
N THR A 28 6.71 10.67 -3.51
CA THR A 28 6.61 11.68 -4.58
C THR A 28 6.47 11.00 -5.95
N PRO A 29 5.89 11.65 -6.96
CA PRO A 29 5.72 11.07 -8.29
C PRO A 29 7.00 10.42 -8.82
N ASN A 30 6.87 9.23 -9.42
CA ASN A 30 7.98 8.45 -9.97
C ASN A 30 8.98 7.94 -8.92
N THR A 31 8.60 7.87 -7.64
CA THR A 31 9.34 7.08 -6.63
C THR A 31 8.77 5.68 -6.52
N LEU A 32 9.66 4.70 -6.27
CA LEU A 32 9.26 3.32 -6.02
C LEU A 32 8.80 3.14 -4.58
N PHE A 33 7.84 2.24 -4.39
CA PHE A 33 7.48 1.75 -3.07
C PHE A 33 7.20 0.25 -3.08
N TYR A 34 7.53 -0.39 -1.97
CA TYR A 34 7.24 -1.79 -1.70
C TYR A 34 5.86 -1.92 -1.07
N ILE A 35 5.15 -2.95 -1.47
CA ILE A 35 3.90 -3.39 -0.89
C ILE A 35 4.17 -4.70 -0.18
N ARG A 36 3.71 -4.82 1.06
CA ARG A 36 3.79 -6.07 1.81
C ARG A 36 2.51 -6.30 2.57
N GLN A 37 1.98 -7.51 2.48
CA GLN A 37 0.92 -7.96 3.37
C GLN A 37 1.46 -8.19 4.78
N TYR A 38 0.74 -7.68 5.78
CA TYR A 38 1.09 -7.78 7.19
C TYR A 38 -0.16 -7.91 8.04
N ASN A 39 -0.36 -9.08 8.66
CA ASN A 39 -1.58 -9.43 9.40
C ASN A 39 -2.83 -9.14 8.55
N ASN A 40 -3.89 -8.54 9.13
CA ASN A 40 -5.08 -8.12 8.40
C ASN A 40 -4.90 -6.71 7.81
N GLY A 41 -3.82 -6.54 7.04
CA GLY A 41 -3.45 -5.25 6.51
C GLY A 41 -2.21 -5.24 5.63
N LEU A 42 -1.76 -4.03 5.32
CA LEU A 42 -0.69 -3.74 4.39
C LEU A 42 0.29 -2.74 4.96
N ILE A 43 1.54 -2.90 4.56
CA ILE A 43 2.58 -1.92 4.78
C ILE A 43 3.14 -1.51 3.42
N LEU A 44 3.01 -0.22 3.12
CA LEU A 44 3.65 0.43 1.98
C LEU A 44 4.93 1.08 2.50
N THR A 45 6.07 0.76 1.90
CA THR A 45 7.38 1.29 2.32
C THR A 45 8.04 1.97 1.14
N LEU A 46 8.46 3.22 1.30
CA LEU A 46 9.24 3.92 0.28
C LEU A 46 10.51 3.12 -0.03
N ALA A 47 10.77 2.86 -1.31
CA ALA A 47 11.94 2.11 -1.72
C ALA A 47 13.18 2.99 -1.69
N GLU A 48 14.31 2.43 -1.24
CA GLU A 48 15.59 3.12 -1.38
C GLU A 48 16.09 3.01 -2.83
N PRO A 49 16.75 4.04 -3.38
CA PRO A 49 17.20 4.07 -4.78
C PRO A 49 18.06 2.86 -5.21
N GLU A 50 18.72 2.20 -4.27
CA GLU A 50 19.63 1.05 -4.48
C GLU A 50 18.98 -0.33 -4.28
N SER A 51 17.67 -0.40 -4.04
CA SER A 51 16.97 -1.63 -3.66
C SER A 51 16.56 -2.55 -4.83
N ILE A 52 17.33 -2.58 -5.93
CA ILE A 52 17.07 -3.42 -7.11
C ILE A 52 16.93 -4.91 -6.73
N THR A 53 17.69 -5.40 -5.75
CA THR A 53 17.58 -6.78 -5.28
C THR A 53 16.24 -7.08 -4.59
N GLN A 54 15.68 -6.09 -3.88
CA GLN A 54 14.37 -6.23 -3.22
C GLN A 54 13.23 -6.17 -4.25
N PHE A 55 13.42 -5.50 -5.39
CA PHE A 55 12.47 -5.49 -6.50
C PHE A 55 12.22 -6.90 -7.04
N HIS A 56 13.27 -7.62 -7.46
CA HIS A 56 13.13 -8.99 -8.00
C HIS A 56 12.63 -10.00 -6.96
N ALA A 57 12.93 -9.79 -5.68
CA ALA A 57 12.42 -10.62 -4.60
C ALA A 57 10.91 -10.43 -4.42
N ALA A 58 10.43 -9.17 -4.47
CA ALA A 58 9.02 -8.86 -4.35
C ALA A 58 8.19 -9.39 -5.53
N GLU A 59 8.71 -9.33 -6.77
CA GLU A 59 8.01 -9.86 -7.95
C GLU A 59 7.78 -11.38 -7.91
N ASN A 60 8.57 -12.12 -7.13
CA ASN A 60 8.45 -13.58 -6.99
C ASN A 60 7.74 -14.01 -5.69
N ASP A 61 7.22 -13.08 -4.89
CA ASP A 61 6.54 -13.36 -3.64
C ASP A 61 5.06 -12.95 -3.72
N GLN A 62 4.16 -13.91 -3.51
CA GLN A 62 2.71 -13.71 -3.60
C GLN A 62 2.15 -12.70 -2.58
N TYR A 63 2.90 -12.41 -1.50
CA TYR A 63 2.50 -11.49 -0.43
C TYR A 63 3.21 -10.13 -0.51
N GLN A 64 4.01 -9.91 -1.55
CA GLN A 64 4.74 -8.67 -1.76
C GLN A 64 4.48 -8.13 -3.17
N GLY A 65 4.74 -6.84 -3.32
CA GLY A 65 4.63 -6.16 -4.60
C GLY A 65 5.52 -4.93 -4.63
N ILE A 66 5.67 -4.36 -5.80
CA ILE A 66 6.39 -3.11 -6.01
C ILE A 66 5.67 -2.33 -7.09
N ASP A 67 5.46 -1.04 -6.84
CA ASP A 67 4.88 -0.13 -7.82
C ASP A 67 5.47 1.27 -7.65
N TRP A 68 5.19 2.12 -8.63
CA TRP A 68 5.60 3.52 -8.64
C TRP A 68 4.46 4.40 -8.14
N VAL A 69 4.83 5.45 -7.40
CA VAL A 69 3.90 6.56 -7.15
C VAL A 69 3.57 7.20 -8.50
N ARG A 70 2.27 7.28 -8.79
CA ARG A 70 1.76 7.77 -10.08
C ARG A 70 2.09 9.26 -10.27
N ASP A 71 2.02 9.75 -11.50
CA ASP A 71 2.37 11.14 -11.83
C ASP A 71 1.52 12.18 -11.07
N ASN A 72 0.29 11.81 -10.70
CA ASN A 72 -0.61 12.63 -9.89
C ASN A 72 -0.36 12.53 -8.37
N GLY A 73 0.65 11.78 -7.95
CA GLY A 73 1.00 11.55 -6.55
C GLY A 73 0.16 10.47 -5.84
N GLU A 74 -0.66 9.73 -6.59
CA GLU A 74 -1.46 8.63 -6.02
C GLU A 74 -0.66 7.34 -5.91
N LEU A 75 -0.99 6.54 -4.90
CA LEU A 75 -0.50 5.17 -4.75
C LEU A 75 -1.64 4.27 -5.20
N TYR A 76 -1.41 3.56 -6.30
CA TYR A 76 -2.35 2.59 -6.84
C TYR A 76 -1.85 1.19 -6.53
N LEU A 77 -2.76 0.31 -6.12
CA LEU A 77 -2.49 -1.06 -5.71
C LEU A 77 -3.56 -1.95 -6.32
N ALA A 78 -3.17 -3.08 -6.91
CA ALA A 78 -4.11 -4.10 -7.37
C ALA A 78 -3.56 -5.50 -7.11
N GLY A 79 -4.44 -6.41 -6.68
CA GLY A 79 -4.07 -7.81 -6.50
C GLY A 79 -4.93 -8.56 -5.49
N ASP A 80 -5.03 -9.88 -5.66
CA ASP A 80 -5.84 -10.76 -4.81
C ASP A 80 -5.44 -10.72 -3.32
N TRP A 81 -4.18 -10.37 -3.04
CA TRP A 81 -3.68 -10.15 -1.69
C TRP A 81 -4.48 -9.07 -0.92
N LEU A 82 -5.18 -8.15 -1.59
CA LEU A 82 -6.12 -7.22 -0.94
C LEU A 82 -7.32 -7.95 -0.33
N THR A 83 -7.82 -9.02 -0.98
CA THR A 83 -8.90 -9.84 -0.44
C THR A 83 -8.47 -10.58 0.82
N GLU A 84 -7.22 -11.04 0.85
CA GLU A 84 -6.66 -11.81 1.96
C GLU A 84 -6.36 -10.96 3.20
N THR A 85 -6.13 -9.66 3.03
CA THR A 85 -5.87 -8.73 4.14
C THR A 85 -7.10 -8.40 4.98
N GLY A 86 -8.31 -8.75 4.52
CA GLY A 86 -9.55 -8.34 5.19
C GLY A 86 -9.83 -6.83 5.13
N LEU A 87 -9.06 -6.04 4.37
CA LEU A 87 -9.30 -4.60 4.22
C LEU A 87 -10.59 -4.30 3.45
N LEU A 88 -10.93 -5.16 2.48
CA LEU A 88 -12.14 -5.01 1.67
C LEU A 88 -13.41 -5.18 2.53
N GLY A 89 -14.30 -4.19 2.49
CA GLY A 89 -15.58 -4.23 3.20
C GLY A 89 -15.50 -3.93 4.71
N ASN A 90 -14.32 -3.64 5.25
CA ASN A 90 -14.11 -3.27 6.66
C ASN A 90 -13.66 -1.81 6.81
N THR A 91 -13.82 -1.27 8.02
CA THR A 91 -13.23 0.03 8.37
C THR A 91 -11.71 -0.11 8.40
N VAL A 92 -11.03 0.67 7.57
CA VAL A 92 -9.56 0.70 7.49
C VAL A 92 -9.02 1.95 8.15
N GLN A 93 -8.07 1.76 9.06
CA GLN A 93 -7.26 2.82 9.64
C GLN A 93 -5.96 2.97 8.85
N VAL A 94 -5.54 4.22 8.70
CA VAL A 94 -4.29 4.57 8.01
C VAL A 94 -3.35 5.22 9.02
N ALA A 95 -2.21 4.58 9.25
CA ALA A 95 -1.15 5.11 10.09
C ALA A 95 0.09 5.38 9.23
N CYS A 96 0.83 6.45 9.54
CA CYS A 96 1.96 6.82 8.71
C CYS A 96 3.15 7.31 9.55
N GLY A 97 4.36 6.99 9.09
CA GLY A 97 5.60 7.42 9.73
C GLY A 97 6.82 6.67 9.22
N ASN A 98 8.00 7.30 9.31
CA ASN A 98 9.30 6.71 8.95
C ASN A 98 9.35 6.11 7.53
N GLY A 99 8.79 6.81 6.54
CA GLY A 99 8.74 6.34 5.15
C GLY A 99 7.79 5.17 4.92
N LYS A 100 6.85 4.93 5.84
CA LYS A 100 5.87 3.85 5.78
C LYS A 100 4.45 4.36 5.90
N ILE A 101 3.55 3.69 5.20
CA ILE A 101 2.11 3.83 5.34
C ILE A 101 1.56 2.44 5.69
N MET A 102 0.78 2.36 6.76
CA MET A 102 0.15 1.14 7.21
C MET A 102 -1.36 1.25 7.02
N LEU A 103 -1.96 0.28 6.34
CA LEU A 103 -3.39 0.13 6.17
C LEU A 103 -3.83 -1.09 6.98
N MET A 104 -4.62 -0.90 8.03
CA MET A 104 -5.00 -1.98 8.93
C MET A 104 -6.51 -1.94 9.19
N THR A 105 -7.13 -3.10 9.39
CA THR A 105 -8.50 -3.13 9.92
C THR A 105 -8.52 -2.63 11.37
N GLU A 106 -9.60 -1.95 11.76
CA GLU A 106 -9.76 -1.33 13.09
C GLU A 106 -9.56 -2.32 14.26
N SER A 107 -9.89 -3.60 14.06
CA SER A 107 -9.75 -4.66 15.08
C SER A 107 -8.31 -5.00 15.48
N ASP A 108 -7.32 -4.66 14.63
CA ASP A 108 -5.91 -5.02 14.83
C ASP A 108 -5.10 -3.92 15.54
N LEU A 109 -5.67 -2.72 15.70
CA LEU A 109 -5.05 -1.65 16.47
C LEU A 109 -5.53 -1.73 17.92
N ILE A 110 -4.92 -2.64 18.68
CA ILE A 110 -5.07 -2.62 20.14
C ILE A 110 -4.47 -1.28 20.62
N PRO A 111 -5.24 -0.37 21.24
CA PRO A 111 -4.66 0.79 21.89
C PRO A 111 -3.81 0.27 23.05
N VAL A 112 -2.52 0.61 23.03
CA VAL A 112 -1.62 0.37 24.16
C VAL A 112 -1.97 1.31 25.31
#